data_AF-A0A1F8F582-F1
#
_entry.id   AF-A0A1F8F582-F1
#
_cell.length_a   1.000
_cell.length_b   1.000
_cell.length_c   1.000
_cell.angle_alpha   90.00
_cell.angle_beta   90.00
_cell.angle_gamma   90.00
#
_symmetry.space_group_name_H-M   'P 1'
#
loop_
_entity.id
_entity.type
_entity.pdbx_description
1 polymer ?
#
loop_
_entity_poly.entity_id
_entity_poly.type
_entity_poly.pdbx_seq_one_letter_code
_entity_poly.pdbx_strand_id
1 'polypeptide(L)'
;MNRGFSRFSIYITLLILVAVGGYYYWSQYLASPKYDIRKFSGRVINVEGETITLLGAYNFQENFPKELSEEREFKFKVNSATLFDKIQARVPSMEELEIAGKVKITATGAKIATYSIEELGDQFWFEGSGSLDDFKKWVSAEQSVYVQVEFSHSIYNSTNPVASRFFYKILIDSYSKNK
;
A
#
# COMPACT_ATOMS: atom_id res chain seq x y z
N MET A 1 -52.31 -14.06 45.21
CA MET A 1 -51.87 -14.85 44.02
C MET A 1 -51.07 -13.95 43.09
N ASN A 2 -50.02 -14.51 42.46
CA ASN A 2 -49.16 -13.94 41.39
C ASN A 2 -48.08 -12.87 41.71
N ARG A 3 -47.34 -12.99 42.82
CA ARG A 3 -46.03 -12.29 42.97
C ARG A 3 -44.82 -13.08 42.43
N GLY A 4 -44.98 -14.37 42.14
CA GLY A 4 -43.92 -15.24 41.63
C GLY A 4 -43.63 -15.08 40.12
N PHE A 5 -44.66 -14.79 39.33
CA PHE A 5 -44.53 -14.63 37.87
C PHE A 5 -43.70 -13.41 37.45
N SER A 6 -43.78 -12.31 38.21
CA SER A 6 -43.07 -11.06 37.88
C SER A 6 -41.55 -11.20 38.04
N ARG A 7 -41.07 -11.88 39.10
CA ARG A 7 -39.63 -12.05 39.33
C ARG A 7 -39.03 -13.04 38.34
N PHE A 8 -39.75 -14.13 38.04
CA PHE A 8 -39.32 -15.12 37.05
C PHE A 8 -39.18 -14.50 35.64
N SER A 9 -40.13 -13.65 35.25
CA SER A 9 -40.06 -12.90 33.99
C SER A 9 -38.82 -11.99 33.92
N ILE A 10 -38.52 -11.26 35.00
CA ILE A 10 -37.33 -10.40 35.08
C ILE A 10 -36.02 -11.21 34.91
N TYR A 11 -35.90 -12.37 35.56
CA TYR A 11 -34.72 -13.22 35.42
C TYR A 11 -34.55 -13.74 34.00
N ILE A 12 -35.65 -14.13 33.33
CA ILE A 12 -35.61 -14.56 31.92
C ILE A 12 -35.19 -13.40 31.02
N THR A 13 -35.75 -12.20 31.21
CA THR A 13 -35.38 -11.02 30.42
C THR A 13 -33.90 -10.67 30.59
N LEU A 14 -33.36 -10.73 31.81
CA LEU A 14 -31.94 -10.50 32.06
C LEU A 14 -31.05 -11.57 31.41
N LEU A 15 -31.45 -12.84 31.46
CA LEU A 15 -30.73 -13.93 30.80
C LEU A 15 -30.69 -13.75 29.28
N ILE A 16 -31.81 -13.34 28.68
CA ILE A 16 -31.87 -13.05 27.24
C ILE A 16 -30.97 -11.85 26.90
N LEU A 17 -31.00 -10.78 27.69
CA LEU A 17 -30.12 -9.62 27.48
C LEU A 17 -28.64 -9.99 27.55
N VAL A 18 -28.24 -10.83 28.51
CA VAL A 18 -26.85 -11.31 28.62
C VAL A 18 -26.50 -12.22 27.44
N ALA A 19 -27.40 -13.10 27.02
CA ALA A 19 -27.16 -13.98 25.86
C ALA A 19 -27.04 -13.19 24.55
N VAL A 20 -27.92 -12.20 24.33
CA VAL A 20 -27.88 -11.31 23.15
C VAL A 20 -26.64 -10.43 23.19
N GLY A 21 -26.32 -9.83 24.33
CA GLY A 21 -25.11 -9.02 24.51
C GLY A 21 -23.83 -9.84 24.31
N GLY A 22 -23.78 -11.06 24.86
CA GLY A 22 -22.68 -12.00 24.69
C GLY A 22 -22.50 -12.46 23.25
N TYR A 23 -23.61 -12.78 22.56
CA TYR A 23 -23.59 -13.13 21.14
C TYR A 23 -23.14 -11.96 20.26
N TYR A 24 -23.64 -10.76 20.53
CA TYR A 24 -23.23 -9.55 19.79
C TYR A 24 -21.73 -9.28 19.99
N TYR A 25 -21.24 -9.37 21.23
CA TYR A 25 -19.82 -9.22 21.52
C TYR A 25 -18.97 -10.30 20.84
N TRP A 26 -19.40 -11.57 20.88
CA TRP A 26 -18.69 -12.67 20.24
C TRP A 26 -18.61 -12.51 18.72
N SER A 27 -19.73 -12.21 18.07
CA SER A 27 -19.81 -12.07 16.61
C SER A 27 -19.03 -10.86 16.08
N GLN A 28 -19.00 -9.75 16.82
CA GLN A 28 -18.30 -8.53 16.42
C GLN A 28 -16.81 -8.52 16.75
N TYR A 29 -16.39 -9.14 17.86
CA TYR A 29 -15.02 -8.99 18.37
C TYR A 29 -14.19 -10.28 18.37
N LEU A 30 -14.82 -11.46 18.46
CA LEU A 30 -14.12 -12.74 18.58
C LEU A 30 -14.17 -13.58 17.29
N ALA A 31 -15.26 -13.48 16.52
CA ALA A 31 -15.45 -14.24 15.28
C ALA A 31 -14.89 -13.55 14.03
N SER A 32 -14.38 -12.32 14.12
CA SER A 32 -13.82 -11.63 12.96
C SER A 32 -12.55 -12.35 12.47
N PRO A 33 -12.46 -12.71 11.18
CA PRO A 33 -11.29 -13.38 10.63
C PRO A 33 -10.05 -12.52 10.85
N LYS A 34 -9.02 -13.08 11.49
CA LYS A 34 -7.72 -12.43 11.65
C LYS A 34 -6.86 -12.77 10.44
N TYR A 35 -6.71 -11.83 9.52
CA TYR A 35 -5.79 -11.97 8.41
C TYR A 35 -4.37 -11.61 8.87
N ASP A 36 -3.38 -12.40 8.47
CA ASP A 36 -1.96 -12.07 8.65
C ASP A 36 -1.48 -11.25 7.46
N ILE A 37 -1.76 -9.96 7.49
CA ILE A 37 -1.46 -9.03 6.41
C ILE A 37 -0.17 -8.30 6.75
N ARG A 38 0.85 -8.39 5.90
CA ARG A 38 2.16 -7.80 6.21
C ARG A 38 2.69 -6.86 5.15
N LYS A 39 1.96 -6.68 4.04
CA LYS A 39 2.38 -5.83 2.93
C LYS A 39 1.24 -4.92 2.50
N PHE A 40 1.58 -3.68 2.18
CA PHE A 40 0.66 -2.71 1.59
C PHE A 40 1.41 -1.97 0.48
N SER A 41 0.75 -1.75 -0.65
CA SER A 41 1.35 -1.04 -1.77
C SER A 41 0.40 0.00 -2.32
N GLY A 42 0.94 1.13 -2.76
CA GLY A 42 0.12 2.24 -3.24
C GLY A 42 0.91 3.47 -3.64
N ARG A 43 0.17 4.53 -3.95
CA ARG A 43 0.70 5.87 -4.20
C ARG A 43 0.72 6.69 -2.93
N VAL A 44 1.65 7.63 -2.84
CA VAL A 44 1.80 8.52 -1.68
C VAL A 44 0.72 9.60 -1.72
N ILE A 45 0.00 9.78 -0.61
CA ILE A 45 -0.95 10.90 -0.42
C ILE A 45 -0.30 12.01 0.39
N ASN A 46 0.37 11.62 1.49
CA ASN A 46 0.88 12.58 2.47
C ASN A 46 2.10 12.03 3.20
N VAL A 47 3.01 12.92 3.60
CA VAL A 47 4.19 12.63 4.41
C VAL A 47 4.34 13.71 5.48
N GLU A 48 4.10 13.34 6.73
CA GLU A 48 4.16 14.22 7.91
C GLU A 48 5.20 13.70 8.91
N GLY A 49 6.38 14.30 8.91
CA GLY A 49 7.48 13.82 9.76
C GLY A 49 7.88 12.39 9.39
N GLU A 50 7.62 11.45 10.29
CA GLU A 50 7.85 10.00 10.15
C GLU A 50 6.58 9.22 9.76
N THR A 51 5.47 9.92 9.56
CA THR A 51 4.18 9.32 9.27
C THR A 51 3.88 9.45 7.79
N ILE A 52 3.51 8.33 7.14
CA ILE A 52 3.25 8.27 5.70
C ILE A 52 1.84 7.72 5.51
N THR A 53 1.09 8.37 4.61
CA THR A 53 -0.22 7.90 4.16
C THR A 53 -0.13 7.49 2.70
N LEU A 54 -0.53 6.25 2.41
CA LEU A 54 -0.64 5.72 1.06
C LEU A 54 -2.10 5.51 0.68
N LEU A 55 -2.42 5.68 -0.60
CA LEU A 55 -3.66 5.21 -1.21
C LEU A 55 -3.33 3.97 -2.04
N GLY A 56 -3.89 2.83 -1.66
CA GLY A 56 -3.53 1.58 -2.29
C GLY A 56 -4.26 0.38 -1.70
N ALA A 57 -3.71 -0.80 -1.88
CA ALA A 57 -4.31 -2.03 -1.40
C ALA A 57 -3.26 -2.92 -0.75
N TYR A 58 -3.73 -3.91 0.00
CA TYR A 58 -2.88 -4.96 0.51
C TYR A 58 -2.40 -5.84 -0.65
N ASN A 59 -1.09 -6.11 -0.72
CA ASN A 59 -0.49 -6.84 -1.84
C ASN A 59 -0.56 -8.36 -1.56
N PHE A 60 -1.31 -9.12 -2.37
CA PHE A 60 -1.58 -10.54 -2.11
C PHE A 60 -1.57 -11.44 -3.36
N GLN A 61 -1.24 -12.71 -3.11
CA GLN A 61 -1.48 -13.83 -4.04
C GLN A 61 -2.95 -14.29 -3.94
N GLU A 62 -3.45 -14.96 -4.99
CA GLU A 62 -4.86 -15.25 -5.29
C GLU A 62 -5.74 -15.75 -4.11
N ASN A 63 -7.06 -15.45 -4.18
CA ASN A 63 -8.15 -15.89 -3.28
C ASN A 63 -8.36 -15.15 -1.94
N PHE A 64 -8.20 -13.83 -1.90
CA PHE A 64 -8.59 -13.01 -0.74
C PHE A 64 -10.02 -12.43 -0.85
N PRO A 65 -10.68 -12.14 0.29
CA PRO A 65 -11.96 -11.44 0.31
C PRO A 65 -11.88 -10.10 -0.43
N LYS A 66 -12.96 -9.77 -1.16
CA LYS A 66 -13.01 -8.57 -2.00
C LYS A 66 -12.71 -7.30 -1.21
N GLU A 67 -13.12 -7.22 0.05
CA GLU A 67 -12.89 -6.06 0.90
C GLU A 67 -11.39 -5.74 1.02
N LEU A 68 -10.52 -6.75 1.03
CA LEU A 68 -9.07 -6.56 1.17
C LEU A 68 -8.37 -6.16 -0.14
N SER A 69 -9.04 -6.33 -1.28
CA SER A 69 -8.57 -5.89 -2.59
C SER A 69 -8.92 -4.44 -2.93
N GLU A 70 -9.81 -3.82 -2.14
CA GLU A 70 -10.26 -2.45 -2.36
C GLU A 70 -9.19 -1.42 -1.98
N GLU A 71 -9.04 -0.42 -2.86
CA GLU A 71 -8.16 0.72 -2.64
C GLU A 71 -8.64 1.51 -1.41
N ARG A 72 -7.71 1.82 -0.50
CA ARG A 72 -7.96 2.49 0.77
C ARG A 72 -6.79 3.37 1.17
N GLU A 73 -7.09 4.37 1.99
CA GLU A 73 -6.04 5.11 2.67
C GLU A 73 -5.48 4.27 3.81
N PHE A 74 -4.16 4.21 3.89
CA PHE A 74 -3.47 3.49 4.93
C PHE A 74 -2.32 4.32 5.48
N LYS A 75 -2.37 4.54 6.80
CA LYS A 75 -1.43 5.39 7.53
C LYS A 75 -0.51 4.52 8.37
N PHE A 76 0.79 4.74 8.25
CA PHE A 76 1.82 4.03 9.01
C PHE A 76 2.97 4.96 9.38
N LYS A 77 3.86 4.46 10.22
CA LYS A 77 5.07 5.15 10.65
C LYS A 77 6.31 4.44 10.12
N VAL A 78 7.36 5.19 9.89
CA VAL A 78 8.72 4.70 9.72
C VAL A 78 9.57 5.18 10.89
N ASN A 79 10.70 4.53 11.17
CA ASN A 79 11.64 4.97 12.19
C ASN A 79 13.08 4.62 11.80
N SER A 80 14.02 4.82 12.72
CA SER A 80 15.44 4.50 12.51
C SER A 80 15.75 3.02 12.28
N ALA A 81 14.83 2.10 12.61
CA ALA A 81 14.96 0.67 12.36
C ALA A 81 14.30 0.22 11.06
N THR A 82 13.51 1.08 10.40
CA THR A 82 12.92 0.79 9.10
C THR A 82 14.03 0.72 8.03
N LEU A 83 14.09 -0.39 7.31
CA LEU A 83 14.99 -0.54 6.17
C LEU A 83 14.38 0.15 4.94
N PHE A 84 15.18 0.96 4.24
CA PHE A 84 14.74 1.67 3.04
C PHE A 84 15.44 1.12 1.80
N ASP A 85 14.66 0.66 0.84
CA ASP A 85 15.14 0.19 -0.46
C ASP A 85 14.56 1.10 -1.55
N LYS A 86 15.43 1.46 -2.50
CA LYS A 86 15.09 2.34 -3.59
C LYS A 86 15.38 1.67 -4.92
N ILE A 87 14.44 1.80 -5.85
CA ILE A 87 14.65 1.51 -7.26
C ILE A 87 14.36 2.76 -8.07
N GLN A 88 15.31 3.15 -8.91
CA GLN A 88 15.15 4.23 -9.86
C GLN A 88 15.13 3.65 -11.27
N ALA A 89 14.08 3.95 -12.03
CA ALA A 89 13.98 3.62 -13.44
C ALA A 89 14.17 4.89 -14.27
N ARG A 90 15.22 4.93 -15.09
CA ARG A 90 15.43 6.05 -16.03
C ARG A 90 14.61 5.79 -17.29
N VAL A 91 13.87 6.81 -17.72
CA VAL A 91 13.20 6.80 -19.03
C VAL A 91 14.27 6.78 -20.15
N PRO A 92 14.20 5.84 -21.11
CA PRO A 92 15.13 5.81 -22.24
C PRO A 92 14.92 7.02 -23.17
N SER A 93 15.99 7.50 -23.78
CA SER A 93 15.91 8.51 -24.85
C SER A 93 15.31 7.94 -26.13
N MET A 94 14.84 8.81 -27.04
CA MET A 94 14.29 8.36 -28.32
C MET A 94 15.36 7.65 -29.16
N GLU A 95 16.60 8.12 -29.13
CA GLU A 95 17.74 7.51 -29.81
C GLU A 95 18.02 6.10 -29.27
N GLU A 96 17.99 5.91 -27.95
CA GLU A 96 18.16 4.59 -27.32
C GLU A 96 17.02 3.64 -27.71
N LEU A 97 15.78 4.13 -27.79
CA LEU A 97 14.62 3.36 -28.24
C LEU A 97 14.71 3.00 -29.73
N GLU A 98 15.27 3.88 -30.57
CA GLU A 98 15.52 3.61 -31.98
C GLU A 98 16.57 2.51 -32.15
N ILE A 99 17.69 2.59 -31.42
CA ILE A 99 18.74 1.55 -31.42
C ILE A 99 18.16 0.21 -30.95
N ALA A 100 17.27 0.22 -29.96
CA ALA A 100 16.60 -0.97 -29.44
C ALA A 100 15.47 -1.50 -30.35
N GLY A 101 15.16 -0.85 -31.48
CA GLY A 101 14.09 -1.27 -32.39
C GLY A 101 12.67 -1.11 -31.81
N LYS A 102 12.50 -0.27 -30.79
CA LYS A 102 11.21 0.00 -30.12
C LYS A 102 10.46 1.20 -30.73
N VAL A 103 10.98 1.78 -31.80
CA VAL A 103 10.40 2.93 -32.52
C VAL A 103 9.83 2.49 -33.86
N LYS A 104 8.60 2.94 -34.15
CA LYS A 104 7.93 2.79 -35.44
C LYS A 104 7.75 4.15 -36.08
N ILE A 105 7.96 4.22 -37.39
CA ILE A 105 7.71 5.42 -38.20
C ILE A 105 6.33 5.27 -38.84
N THR A 106 5.45 6.25 -38.65
CA THR A 106 4.11 6.27 -39.26
C THR A 106 4.19 6.62 -40.74
N ALA A 107 3.10 6.41 -41.48
CA ALA A 107 2.98 6.85 -42.88
C ALA A 107 3.15 8.38 -43.06
N THR A 108 2.97 9.17 -41.99
CA THR A 108 3.20 10.62 -41.98
C THR A 108 4.63 11.02 -41.62
N GLY A 109 5.53 10.06 -41.38
CA GLY A 109 6.91 10.29 -40.97
C GLY A 109 7.11 10.56 -39.47
N ALA A 110 6.05 10.44 -38.65
CA ALA A 110 6.17 10.62 -37.20
C ALA A 110 6.78 9.38 -36.53
N LYS A 111 7.67 9.59 -35.56
CA LYS A 111 8.26 8.53 -34.75
C LYS A 111 7.39 8.26 -33.53
N ILE A 112 6.99 7.00 -33.34
CA ILE A 112 6.22 6.53 -32.19
C ILE A 112 7.03 5.44 -31.50
N ALA A 113 7.31 5.61 -30.21
CA ALA A 113 7.93 4.58 -29.40
C ALA A 113 6.87 3.85 -28.55
N THR A 114 7.01 2.53 -28.40
CA THR A 114 6.17 1.76 -27.48
C THR A 114 7.04 0.75 -26.74
N TYR A 115 7.07 0.86 -25.41
CA TYR A 115 7.84 0.00 -24.54
C TYR A 115 7.14 -0.13 -23.18
N SER A 116 7.36 -1.26 -22.49
CA SER A 116 7.07 -1.39 -21.07
C SER A 116 8.35 -1.09 -20.29
N ILE A 117 8.22 -0.44 -19.13
CA ILE A 117 9.36 -0.13 -18.27
C ILE A 117 10.01 -1.43 -17.77
N GLU A 118 9.20 -2.45 -17.49
CA GLU A 118 9.61 -3.79 -17.07
C GLU A 118 10.41 -4.54 -18.15
N GLU A 119 10.21 -4.20 -19.42
CA GLU A 119 10.99 -4.74 -20.55
C GLU A 119 12.30 -3.97 -20.79
N LEU A 120 12.50 -2.83 -20.13
CA LEU A 120 13.76 -2.12 -20.21
C LEU A 120 14.81 -2.92 -19.47
N GLY A 121 15.94 -3.20 -20.13
CA GLY A 121 17.03 -3.96 -19.54
C GLY A 121 17.62 -3.29 -18.30
N ASP A 122 18.37 -4.07 -17.50
CA ASP A 122 18.92 -3.68 -16.20
C ASP A 122 19.70 -2.35 -16.23
N GLN A 123 20.24 -1.94 -17.38
CA GLN A 123 20.92 -0.64 -17.54
C GLN A 123 20.03 0.59 -17.33
N PHE A 124 18.71 0.42 -17.33
CA PHE A 124 17.74 1.49 -17.03
C PHE A 124 17.27 1.48 -15.58
N TRP A 125 17.72 0.49 -14.79
CA TRP A 125 17.32 0.27 -13.41
C TRP A 125 18.52 0.47 -12.48
N PHE A 126 18.30 1.26 -11.43
CA PHE A 126 19.32 1.54 -10.42
C PHE A 126 18.75 1.17 -9.06
N GLU A 127 19.26 0.10 -8.48
CA GLU A 127 18.97 -0.29 -7.10
C GLU A 127 19.91 0.42 -6.14
N GLY A 128 19.40 0.84 -4.99
CA GLY A 128 20.22 1.46 -3.97
C GLY A 128 19.54 1.51 -2.60
N SER A 129 20.30 1.91 -1.59
CA SER A 129 19.75 2.24 -0.29
C SER A 129 18.96 3.53 -0.36
N GLY A 130 17.80 3.54 0.28
CA GLY A 130 16.97 4.71 0.44
C GLY A 130 17.11 5.36 1.81
N SER A 131 16.38 6.46 2.00
CA SER A 131 16.12 7.03 3.33
C SER A 131 14.81 7.81 3.29
N LEU A 132 14.25 8.12 4.47
CA LEU A 132 13.08 8.97 4.57
C LEU A 132 13.30 10.35 3.93
N ASP A 133 14.48 10.94 4.13
CA ASP A 133 14.81 12.25 3.57
C ASP A 133 15.01 12.21 2.05
N ASP A 134 15.58 11.14 1.52
CA ASP A 134 15.65 10.93 0.07
C ASP A 134 14.25 10.77 -0.51
N PHE A 135 13.43 9.90 0.07
CA PHE A 135 12.04 9.69 -0.34
C PHE A 135 11.23 11.00 -0.34
N LYS A 136 11.33 11.83 0.71
CA LYS A 136 10.66 13.14 0.77
C LYS A 136 11.02 14.03 -0.40
N LYS A 137 12.30 14.07 -0.82
CA LYS A 137 12.74 14.86 -1.98
C LYS A 137 12.04 14.42 -3.26
N TRP A 138 11.88 13.11 -3.47
CA TRP A 138 11.22 12.56 -4.65
C TRP A 138 9.72 12.83 -4.68
N VAL A 139 9.05 12.70 -3.53
CA VAL A 139 7.62 13.04 -3.41
C VAL A 139 7.38 14.52 -3.67
N SER A 140 8.24 15.41 -3.15
CA SER A 140 8.15 16.85 -3.38
C SER A 140 8.45 17.27 -4.82
N ALA A 141 9.16 16.44 -5.59
CA ALA A 141 9.48 16.71 -6.99
C ALA A 141 8.33 16.33 -7.97
N GLU A 142 7.13 16.03 -7.45
CA GLU A 142 5.94 15.62 -8.22
C GLU A 142 6.18 14.41 -9.14
N GLN A 143 7.17 13.57 -8.81
CA GLN A 143 7.43 12.35 -9.56
C GLN A 143 6.45 11.25 -9.18
N SER A 144 6.14 10.40 -10.16
CA SER A 144 5.37 9.18 -9.91
C SER A 144 6.20 8.21 -9.06
N VAL A 145 5.94 8.20 -7.76
CA VAL A 145 6.56 7.28 -6.79
C VAL A 145 5.58 6.17 -6.43
N TYR A 146 5.94 4.94 -6.78
CA TYR A 146 5.24 3.76 -6.31
C TYR A 146 5.88 3.26 -5.02
N VAL A 147 5.07 2.99 -4.00
CA VAL A 147 5.57 2.53 -2.69
C VAL A 147 5.01 1.15 -2.37
N GLN A 148 5.87 0.30 -1.84
CA GLN A 148 5.49 -0.93 -1.14
C GLN A 148 6.08 -0.87 0.26
N VAL A 149 5.27 -1.15 1.26
CA VAL A 149 5.69 -1.20 2.66
C VAL A 149 5.45 -2.60 3.21
N GLU A 150 6.40 -3.07 4.02
CA GLU A 150 6.33 -4.36 4.71
C GLU A 150 6.43 -4.17 6.24
N PHE A 151 5.80 -5.08 6.96
CA PHE A 151 5.67 -5.06 8.42
C PHE A 151 6.07 -6.41 9.02
N SER A 152 6.73 -6.39 10.18
CA SER A 152 7.11 -7.61 10.90
C SER A 152 5.91 -8.37 11.47
N HIS A 153 4.79 -7.68 11.70
CA HIS A 153 3.57 -8.22 12.28
C HIS A 153 2.36 -7.88 11.39
N SER A 154 1.26 -8.60 11.61
CA SER A 154 0.02 -8.30 10.88
C SER A 154 -0.44 -6.86 11.11
N ILE A 155 -0.84 -6.19 10.04
CA ILE A 155 -1.41 -4.83 10.02
C ILE A 155 -2.92 -4.82 9.88
N TYR A 156 -3.57 -6.00 9.79
CA TYR A 156 -5.02 -6.05 9.66
C TYR A 156 -5.68 -5.38 10.88
N ASN A 157 -6.48 -4.33 10.63
CA ASN A 157 -7.09 -3.46 11.65
C ASN A 157 -6.08 -2.78 12.61
N SER A 158 -4.80 -2.70 12.23
CA SER A 158 -3.79 -2.01 13.02
C SER A 158 -3.91 -0.49 12.84
N THR A 159 -3.71 0.26 13.93
CA THR A 159 -3.71 1.72 13.91
C THR A 159 -2.26 2.22 13.95
N ASN A 160 -1.80 2.86 12.87
CA ASN A 160 -0.44 3.41 12.72
C ASN A 160 0.69 2.39 12.99
N PRO A 161 0.73 1.24 12.30
CA PRO A 161 1.82 0.29 12.45
C PRO A 161 3.17 0.90 12.04
N VAL A 162 4.26 0.35 12.58
CA VAL A 162 5.62 0.76 12.21
C VAL A 162 6.16 -0.19 11.15
N ALA A 163 6.55 0.36 10.01
CA ALA A 163 7.13 -0.38 8.90
C ALA A 163 8.48 -0.99 9.28
N SER A 164 8.68 -2.27 8.94
CA SER A 164 10.00 -2.89 9.01
C SER A 164 10.81 -2.62 7.76
N ARG A 165 10.15 -2.49 6.60
CA ARG A 165 10.79 -2.25 5.31
C ARG A 165 9.94 -1.31 4.46
N PHE A 166 10.58 -0.36 3.82
CA PHE A 166 9.96 0.64 2.98
C PHE A 166 10.67 0.64 1.62
N PHE A 167 9.96 0.16 0.61
CA PHE A 167 10.42 0.10 -0.76
C PHE A 167 9.74 1.18 -1.59
N TYR A 168 10.52 1.94 -2.36
CA TYR A 168 9.97 2.92 -3.30
C TYR A 168 10.64 2.84 -4.66
N LYS A 169 9.81 2.86 -5.70
CA LYS A 169 10.20 2.89 -7.10
C LYS A 169 9.88 4.26 -7.69
N ILE A 170 10.86 4.87 -8.32
CA ILE A 170 10.78 6.20 -8.92
C ILE A 170 10.99 6.08 -10.43
N LEU A 171 10.14 6.75 -11.20
CA LEU A 171 10.37 6.95 -12.62
C LEU A 171 11.05 8.30 -12.84
N ILE A 172 12.31 8.29 -13.28
CA ILE A 172 13.07 9.50 -13.59
C ILE A 172 12.88 9.83 -15.06
N ASP A 173 12.19 10.94 -15.33
CA ASP A 173 12.12 11.47 -16.68
C ASP A 173 13.46 12.10 -17.07
N SER A 174 13.95 11.78 -18.27
CA SER A 174 15.24 12.22 -18.81
C SER A 174 15.40 13.74 -18.85
N TYR A 175 14.28 14.46 -18.88
CA TYR A 175 14.21 15.91 -18.94
C TYR A 175 14.45 16.62 -17.60
N SER A 176 14.58 15.89 -16.48
CA SER A 176 14.83 16.50 -15.17
C SER A 176 16.28 16.94 -14.92
N LYS A 177 17.17 16.84 -15.92
CA LYS A 177 18.47 17.53 -15.88
C LYS A 177 18.29 18.97 -16.35
N ASN A 178 17.87 19.85 -15.44
CA ASN A 178 18.04 21.33 -15.45
C ASN A 178 16.83 22.01 -14.78
N LYS A 179 16.73 21.90 -13.46
CA LYS A 179 16.14 22.96 -12.63
C LYS A 179 16.94 23.09 -11.34
#